data_AF-A0A3N7HGR0-F1
#
_entry.id   AF-A0A3N7HGR0-F1
#
_cell.length_a   1.000
_cell.length_b   1.000
_cell.length_c   1.000
_cell.angle_alpha   90.00
_cell.angle_beta   90.00
_cell.angle_gamma   90.00
#
_symmetry.space_group_name_H-M   'P 1'
#
loop_
_entity.id
_entity.type
_entity.pdbx_description
1 polymer ?
#
loop_
_entity_poly.entity_id
_entity_poly.type
_entity_poly.pdbx_seq_one_letter_code
_entity_poly.pdbx_strand_id
1 'polypeptide(L)'
;MSKFLQILVPAIAASAAGFLPHKLFADWLPHWVGAHMEGVQIKVPPYGPEVVVPAALTYIEPGLAYLAAYVLVRKATPTSSVFVRALLVAALCLGLEGSIVRMPLMQLVIGNPLWVTLLQHAGIWVPYVAASLVVAYTFELVGKLGANPSIEWTDDGRLRPPSSAAHVKR
;
A
#
# COMPACT_ATOMS: atom_id res chain seq x y z
N MET A 1 32.61 -2.51 -11.05
CA MET A 1 31.30 -3.15 -11.35
C MET A 1 30.39 -2.09 -11.96
N SER A 2 29.74 -2.35 -13.10
CA SER A 2 28.86 -1.35 -13.72
C SER A 2 27.65 -1.07 -12.81
N LYS A 3 27.15 0.17 -12.79
CA LYS A 3 25.94 0.56 -12.01
C LYS A 3 24.74 -0.32 -12.35
N PHE A 4 24.67 -0.80 -13.59
CA PHE A 4 23.67 -1.76 -14.03
C PHE A 4 23.73 -3.09 -13.25
N LEU A 5 24.93 -3.67 -13.09
CA LEU A 5 25.12 -4.90 -12.31
C LEU A 5 24.79 -4.70 -10.82
N GLN A 6 25.03 -3.51 -10.27
CA GLN A 6 24.68 -3.18 -8.87
C GLN A 6 23.17 -3.19 -8.61
N ILE A 7 22.34 -2.99 -9.63
CA ILE A 7 20.87 -3.03 -9.51
C ILE A 7 20.35 -4.41 -9.90
N LEU A 8 20.85 -4.95 -11.00
CA LEU A 8 20.32 -6.19 -11.58
C LEU A 8 20.57 -7.39 -10.68
N VAL A 9 21.78 -7.54 -10.12
CA VAL A 9 22.14 -8.72 -9.32
C VAL A 9 21.27 -8.82 -8.06
N PRO A 10 21.10 -7.76 -7.24
CA PRO A 10 20.19 -7.81 -6.09
C PRO A 10 18.74 -8.06 -6.49
N ALA A 11 18.26 -7.48 -7.60
CA ALA A 11 16.89 -7.69 -8.06
C ALA A 11 16.62 -9.15 -8.43
N ILE A 12 17.55 -9.80 -9.14
CA ILE A 12 17.47 -11.23 -9.46
C ILE A 12 17.52 -12.07 -8.19
N ALA A 13 18.48 -11.79 -7.30
CA ALA A 13 18.63 -12.54 -6.05
C ALA A 13 17.38 -12.45 -5.18
N ALA A 14 16.82 -11.24 -4.99
CA ALA A 14 15.59 -11.02 -4.25
C ALA A 14 14.38 -11.73 -4.90
N SER A 15 14.28 -11.66 -6.23
CA SER A 15 13.20 -12.34 -6.98
C SER A 15 13.27 -13.85 -6.82
N ALA A 16 14.47 -14.45 -6.92
CA ALA A 16 14.68 -15.89 -6.75
C ALA A 16 14.38 -16.34 -5.31
N ALA A 17 14.88 -15.58 -4.33
CA ALA A 17 14.67 -15.86 -2.91
C ALA A 17 13.20 -15.81 -2.51
N GLY A 18 12.41 -14.91 -3.11
CA GLY A 18 10.95 -14.87 -2.90
C GLY A 18 10.19 -15.93 -3.68
N PHE A 19 10.55 -16.16 -4.95
CA PHE A 19 9.77 -17.02 -5.84
C PHE A 19 9.92 -18.51 -5.54
N LEU A 20 11.11 -18.99 -5.17
CA LEU A 20 11.32 -20.42 -4.92
C LEU A 20 10.50 -20.94 -3.73
N PRO A 21 10.53 -20.31 -2.54
CA PRO A 21 9.64 -20.70 -1.45
C PRO A 21 8.17 -20.55 -1.84
N HIS A 22 7.81 -19.44 -2.48
CA HIS A 22 6.43 -19.21 -2.93
C HIS A 22 5.92 -20.35 -3.81
N LYS A 23 6.71 -20.83 -4.77
CA LYS A 23 6.31 -21.95 -5.65
C LYS A 23 6.17 -23.25 -4.88
N LEU A 24 7.10 -23.56 -3.99
CA LEU A 24 7.04 -24.75 -3.14
C LEU A 24 5.75 -24.76 -2.30
N PHE A 25 5.42 -23.63 -1.66
CA PHE A 25 4.17 -23.49 -0.93
C PHE A 25 2.95 -23.55 -1.85
N ALA A 26 2.98 -22.90 -3.01
CA ALA A 26 1.85 -22.89 -3.93
C ALA A 26 1.48 -24.29 -4.46
N ASP A 27 2.47 -25.17 -4.63
CA ASP A 27 2.22 -26.54 -5.12
C ASP A 27 1.81 -27.50 -4.02
N TRP A 28 2.47 -27.42 -2.86
CA TRP A 28 2.29 -28.37 -1.77
C TRP A 28 1.14 -28.01 -0.84
N LEU A 29 0.98 -26.72 -0.50
CA LEU A 29 0.06 -26.27 0.53
C LEU A 29 -1.41 -26.59 0.19
N PRO A 30 -1.92 -26.37 -1.04
CA PRO A 30 -3.31 -26.70 -1.35
C PRO A 30 -3.62 -28.19 -1.15
N HIS A 31 -2.66 -29.07 -1.46
CA HIS A 31 -2.83 -30.50 -1.23
C HIS A 31 -2.88 -30.85 0.25
N TRP A 32 -1.94 -30.31 1.04
CA TRP A 32 -1.92 -30.51 2.48
C TRP A 32 -3.19 -29.97 3.15
N VAL A 33 -3.62 -28.75 2.80
CA VAL A 33 -4.86 -28.13 3.30
C VAL A 33 -6.07 -28.97 2.91
N GLY A 34 -6.15 -29.41 1.65
CA GLY A 34 -7.25 -30.25 1.16
C GLY A 34 -7.42 -31.53 1.98
N ALA A 35 -6.32 -32.21 2.30
CA ALA A 35 -6.35 -33.43 3.13
C ALA A 35 -6.79 -33.19 4.59
N HIS A 36 -6.62 -31.98 5.13
CA HIS A 36 -6.97 -31.66 6.51
C HIS A 36 -8.32 -30.93 6.65
N MET A 37 -8.85 -30.39 5.55
CA MET A 37 -10.12 -29.66 5.51
C MET A 37 -11.28 -30.52 5.01
N GLU A 38 -11.06 -31.80 4.73
CA GLU A 38 -12.10 -32.72 4.30
C GLU A 38 -13.22 -32.82 5.35
N GLY A 39 -14.45 -32.55 4.94
CA GLY A 39 -15.62 -32.53 5.83
C GLY A 39 -15.77 -31.27 6.70
N VAL A 40 -14.83 -30.32 6.64
CA VAL A 40 -14.93 -29.06 7.38
C VAL A 40 -15.82 -28.07 6.64
N GLN A 41 -16.88 -27.59 7.29
CA GLN A 41 -17.75 -26.55 6.76
C GLN A 41 -17.07 -25.18 6.86
N ILE A 42 -16.75 -24.58 5.71
CA ILE A 42 -16.21 -23.22 5.62
C ILE A 42 -17.24 -22.26 5.04
N LYS A 43 -17.21 -21.01 5.51
CA LYS A 43 -18.01 -19.94 4.89
C LYS A 43 -17.43 -19.61 3.51
N VAL A 44 -18.29 -19.49 2.51
CA VAL A 44 -17.94 -19.04 1.17
C VAL A 44 -18.44 -17.61 0.95
N PRO A 45 -17.76 -16.80 0.12
CA PRO A 45 -18.26 -15.48 -0.24
C PRO A 45 -19.67 -15.54 -0.88
N PRO A 46 -20.50 -14.49 -0.72
CA PRO A 46 -20.23 -13.25 0.00
C PRO A 46 -20.25 -13.44 1.53
N TYR A 47 -19.34 -12.75 2.22
CA TYR A 47 -19.23 -12.84 3.68
C TYR A 47 -20.14 -11.84 4.40
N GLY A 48 -20.69 -12.26 5.55
CA GLY A 48 -21.43 -11.38 6.45
C GLY A 48 -20.53 -10.48 7.32
N PRO A 49 -21.12 -9.55 8.09
CA PRO A 49 -20.40 -8.61 8.95
C PRO A 49 -19.43 -9.28 9.93
N GLU A 50 -19.73 -10.52 10.34
CA GLU A 50 -18.92 -11.30 11.27
C GLU A 50 -17.53 -11.67 10.73
N VAL A 51 -17.33 -11.62 9.41
CA VAL A 51 -16.00 -11.79 8.78
C VAL A 51 -15.46 -10.43 8.34
N VAL A 52 -16.31 -9.57 7.77
CA VAL A 52 -15.90 -8.29 7.17
C VAL A 52 -15.39 -7.31 8.22
N VAL A 53 -16.05 -7.19 9.37
CA VAL A 53 -15.66 -6.24 10.41
C VAL A 53 -14.30 -6.58 11.03
N PRO A 54 -14.03 -7.83 11.47
CA PRO A 54 -12.70 -8.20 11.93
C PRO A 54 -11.64 -7.97 10.85
N ALA A 55 -11.90 -8.36 9.59
CA ALA A 55 -10.96 -8.14 8.50
C ALA A 55 -10.64 -6.66 8.29
N ALA A 56 -11.63 -5.78 8.36
CA ALA A 56 -11.42 -4.33 8.24
C ALA A 56 -10.61 -3.77 9.41
N LEU A 57 -10.87 -4.24 10.64
CA LEU A 57 -10.14 -3.79 11.84
C LEU A 57 -8.68 -4.27 11.85
N THR A 58 -8.42 -5.47 11.36
CA THR A 58 -7.05 -6.00 11.25
C THR A 58 -6.32 -5.52 10.00
N TYR A 59 -6.99 -4.83 9.08
CA TYR A 59 -6.38 -4.25 7.87
C TYR A 59 -5.49 -3.02 8.13
N ILE A 60 -5.11 -2.76 9.38
CA ILE A 60 -4.21 -1.66 9.75
C ILE A 60 -2.78 -1.87 9.25
N GLU A 61 -2.33 -3.14 9.14
CA GLU A 61 -0.96 -3.48 8.74
C GLU A 61 -0.60 -2.95 7.35
N PRO A 62 -1.41 -3.21 6.28
CA PRO A 62 -1.19 -2.55 4.99
C PRO A 62 -1.18 -1.02 5.10
N GLY A 63 -2.09 -0.43 5.91
CA GLY A 63 -2.15 1.01 6.11
C GLY A 63 -0.83 1.62 6.62
N LEU A 64 -0.20 0.94 7.60
CA LEU A 64 1.12 1.34 8.11
C LEU A 64 2.22 1.19 7.04
N ALA A 65 2.16 0.14 6.24
CA ALA A 65 3.11 -0.05 5.13
C ALA A 65 2.98 1.05 4.07
N TYR A 66 1.75 1.41 3.67
CA TYR A 66 1.50 2.54 2.76
C TYR A 66 2.05 3.85 3.32
N LEU A 67 1.84 4.11 4.61
CA LEU A 67 2.35 5.30 5.28
C LEU A 67 3.88 5.35 5.28
N ALA A 68 4.54 4.26 5.66
CA ALA A 68 5.99 4.16 5.63
C ALA A 68 6.55 4.38 4.22
N ALA A 69 5.95 3.73 3.22
CA ALA A 69 6.31 3.91 1.81
C ALA A 69 6.14 5.36 1.37
N TYR A 70 5.02 6.01 1.73
CA TYR A 70 4.77 7.41 1.41
C TYR A 70 5.81 8.34 2.03
N VAL A 71 6.19 8.13 3.29
CA VAL A 71 7.23 8.92 3.96
C VAL A 71 8.57 8.79 3.23
N LEU A 72 8.95 7.57 2.82
CA LEU A 72 10.18 7.33 2.07
C LEU A 72 10.14 8.00 0.69
N VAL A 73 9.06 7.83 -0.06
CA VAL A 73 8.87 8.46 -1.38
C VAL A 73 8.90 9.97 -1.26
N ARG A 74 8.22 10.55 -0.26
CA ARG A 74 8.21 11.99 0.00
C ARG A 74 9.62 12.53 0.25
N LYS A 75 10.43 11.84 1.06
CA LYS A 75 11.83 12.21 1.32
C LYS A 75 12.70 12.11 0.06
N ALA A 76 12.48 11.09 -0.76
CA ALA A 76 13.22 10.88 -2.00
C ALA A 76 12.82 11.85 -3.13
N THR A 77 11.61 12.42 -3.08
CA THR A 77 11.04 13.27 -4.16
C THR A 77 10.49 14.59 -3.62
N PRO A 78 11.33 15.44 -2.98
CA PRO A 78 10.88 16.63 -2.24
C PRO A 78 10.18 17.69 -3.11
N THR A 79 10.44 17.71 -4.42
CA THR A 79 9.85 18.66 -5.37
C THR A 79 8.59 18.14 -6.06
N SER A 80 8.27 16.85 -5.93
CA SER A 80 7.08 16.25 -6.55
C SER A 80 5.80 16.62 -5.81
N SER A 81 4.69 16.68 -6.55
CA SER A 81 3.36 16.90 -5.95
C SER A 81 2.89 15.70 -5.15
N VAL A 82 1.94 15.92 -4.24
CA VAL A 82 1.31 14.86 -3.42
C VAL A 82 0.70 13.77 -4.28
N PHE A 83 0.02 14.15 -5.37
CA PHE A 83 -0.58 13.21 -6.32
C PHE A 83 0.47 12.31 -6.98
N VAL A 84 1.58 12.88 -7.46
CA VAL A 84 2.66 12.09 -8.07
C VAL A 84 3.28 11.13 -7.07
N ARG A 85 3.51 11.58 -5.83
CA ARG A 85 4.02 10.70 -4.75
C ARG A 85 3.07 9.56 -4.44
N ALA A 86 1.76 9.82 -4.40
CA ALA A 86 0.75 8.78 -4.21
C ALA A 86 0.79 7.74 -5.33
N LEU A 87 0.92 8.16 -6.59
CA LEU A 87 1.05 7.24 -7.73
C LEU A 87 2.35 6.43 -7.66
N LEU A 88 3.45 7.03 -7.21
CA LEU A 88 4.72 6.32 -6.99
C LEU A 88 4.58 5.25 -5.89
N VAL A 89 3.91 5.57 -4.79
CA VAL A 89 3.61 4.58 -3.73
C VAL A 89 2.76 3.44 -4.30
N ALA A 90 1.69 3.75 -5.02
CA ALA A 90 0.84 2.73 -5.64
C ALA A 90 1.64 1.83 -6.59
N ALA A 91 2.50 2.42 -7.43
CA ALA A 91 3.36 1.67 -8.35
C ALA A 91 4.38 0.80 -7.62
N LEU A 92 4.98 1.28 -6.52
CA LEU A 92 5.90 0.48 -5.71
C LEU A 92 5.18 -0.71 -5.08
N CYS A 93 4.03 -0.48 -4.44
CA CYS A 93 3.25 -1.54 -3.80
C CYS A 93 2.75 -2.57 -4.82
N LEU A 94 2.20 -2.14 -5.96
CA LEU A 94 1.77 -3.03 -7.04
C LEU A 94 2.95 -3.76 -7.69
N GLY A 95 4.12 -3.11 -7.77
CA GLY A 95 5.35 -3.71 -8.29
C GLY A 95 5.87 -4.83 -7.39
N LEU A 96 5.85 -4.64 -6.07
CA LEU A 96 6.23 -5.66 -5.09
C LEU A 96 5.34 -6.91 -5.15
N GLU A 97 4.03 -6.72 -5.37
CA GLU A 97 3.09 -7.82 -5.61
C GLU A 97 3.23 -8.49 -6.99
N GLY A 98 4.01 -7.88 -7.90
CA GLY A 98 4.10 -8.33 -9.30
C GLY A 98 2.82 -8.11 -10.10
N SER A 99 1.89 -7.31 -9.59
CA SER A 99 0.55 -7.07 -10.16
C SER A 99 0.54 -6.14 -11.37
N ILE A 100 1.66 -5.47 -11.68
CA ILE A 100 1.76 -4.55 -12.82
C ILE A 100 1.97 -5.30 -14.15
N VAL A 101 2.97 -6.17 -14.21
CA VAL A 101 3.38 -6.84 -15.45
C VAL A 101 3.33 -8.35 -15.32
N ARG A 102 3.92 -8.90 -14.24
CA ARG A 102 4.06 -10.34 -14.08
C ARG A 102 2.71 -11.04 -14.04
N MET A 103 1.79 -10.63 -13.16
CA MET A 103 0.49 -11.31 -13.05
C MET A 103 -0.36 -11.18 -14.33
N PRO A 104 -0.52 -10.00 -14.95
CA PRO A 104 -1.23 -9.90 -16.24
C PRO A 104 -0.61 -10.78 -17.32
N LEU A 105 0.72 -10.78 -17.45
CA LEU A 105 1.41 -11.62 -18.42
C LEU A 105 1.17 -13.11 -18.17
N MET A 106 1.25 -13.56 -16.92
CA MET A 106 1.00 -14.96 -16.57
C MET A 106 -0.44 -15.39 -16.85
N GLN A 107 -1.43 -14.52 -16.64
CA GLN A 107 -2.82 -14.83 -17.01
C GLN A 107 -2.97 -15.02 -18.52
N LEU A 108 -2.32 -14.18 -19.33
CA LEU A 108 -2.28 -14.36 -20.79
C LEU A 108 -1.59 -15.68 -21.18
N VAL A 109 -0.49 -16.04 -20.51
CA VAL A 109 0.24 -17.31 -20.75
C VAL A 109 -0.64 -18.52 -20.43
N ILE A 110 -1.48 -18.46 -19.41
CA ILE A 110 -2.43 -19.52 -19.04
C ILE A 110 -3.64 -19.57 -20.00
N GLY A 111 -3.77 -18.58 -20.90
CA GLY A 111 -4.79 -18.55 -21.94
C GLY A 111 -6.00 -17.67 -21.63
N ASN A 112 -5.95 -16.85 -20.57
CA ASN A 112 -7.04 -15.91 -20.31
C ASN A 112 -7.05 -14.79 -21.36
N PRO A 113 -8.23 -14.39 -21.86
CA PRO A 113 -8.31 -13.29 -22.80
C PRO A 113 -7.93 -11.97 -22.13
N LEU A 114 -7.39 -11.04 -22.93
CA LEU A 114 -6.86 -9.77 -22.43
C LEU A 114 -7.88 -8.96 -21.62
N TRP A 115 -9.12 -8.86 -22.07
CA TRP A 115 -10.15 -8.07 -21.39
C TRP A 115 -10.53 -8.65 -20.01
N VAL A 116 -10.56 -9.98 -19.85
CA VAL A 116 -10.77 -10.63 -18.54
C VAL A 116 -9.60 -10.34 -17.63
N THR A 117 -8.39 -10.47 -18.15
CA THR A 117 -7.16 -10.19 -17.40
C THR A 117 -7.14 -8.75 -16.90
N LEU A 118 -7.47 -7.78 -17.76
CA LEU A 118 -7.52 -6.37 -17.39
C LEU A 118 -8.59 -6.09 -16.31
N LEU A 119 -9.78 -6.67 -16.45
CA LEU A 119 -10.85 -6.47 -15.47
C LEU A 119 -10.49 -7.05 -14.10
N GLN A 120 -9.91 -8.25 -14.06
CA GLN A 120 -9.45 -8.89 -12.83
C GLN A 120 -8.37 -8.05 -12.14
N HIS A 121 -7.40 -7.51 -12.90
CA HIS A 121 -6.32 -6.72 -12.33
C HIS A 121 -6.74 -5.30 -11.98
N ALA A 122 -7.74 -4.72 -12.66
CA ALA A 122 -8.33 -3.45 -12.24
C ALA A 122 -8.90 -3.53 -10.81
N GLY A 123 -9.48 -4.68 -10.43
CA GLY A 123 -9.93 -4.96 -9.06
C GLY A 123 -8.81 -4.95 -8.02
N ILE A 124 -7.55 -5.12 -8.44
CA ILE A 124 -6.36 -5.04 -7.58
C ILE A 124 -5.76 -3.63 -7.65
N TRP A 125 -5.63 -3.06 -8.84
CA TRP A 125 -4.98 -1.76 -9.05
C TRP A 125 -5.74 -0.62 -8.38
N VAL A 126 -7.08 -0.60 -8.51
CA VAL A 126 -7.91 0.50 -7.99
C VAL A 126 -7.78 0.65 -6.47
N PRO A 127 -7.92 -0.41 -5.65
CA PRO A 127 -7.70 -0.31 -4.20
C PRO A 127 -6.31 0.20 -3.82
N TYR A 128 -5.25 -0.23 -4.50
CA TYR A 128 -3.87 0.21 -4.21
C TYR A 128 -3.67 1.70 -4.51
N VAL A 129 -4.20 2.16 -5.65
CA VAL A 129 -4.16 3.60 -6.02
C VAL A 129 -4.97 4.41 -5.02
N ALA A 130 -6.19 3.97 -4.68
CA ALA A 130 -7.05 4.64 -3.71
C ALA A 130 -6.40 4.75 -2.32
N ALA A 131 -5.87 3.64 -1.79
CA ALA A 131 -5.19 3.61 -0.49
C ALA A 131 -3.97 4.56 -0.48
N SER A 132 -3.17 4.54 -1.54
CA SER A 132 -1.99 5.41 -1.66
C SER A 132 -2.36 6.89 -1.71
N LEU A 133 -3.44 7.24 -2.41
CA LEU A 133 -3.98 8.60 -2.43
C LEU A 133 -4.47 9.01 -1.04
N VAL A 134 -5.30 8.18 -0.39
CA VAL A 134 -5.83 8.47 0.94
C VAL A 134 -4.70 8.71 1.93
N VAL A 135 -3.70 7.83 2.00
CA VAL A 135 -2.55 7.98 2.90
C VAL A 135 -1.76 9.26 2.59
N ALA A 136 -1.47 9.53 1.31
CA ALA A 136 -0.71 10.71 0.92
C ALA A 136 -1.41 12.02 1.33
N TYR A 137 -2.70 12.14 1.00
CA TYR A 137 -3.46 13.35 1.29
C TYR A 137 -3.74 13.53 2.78
N THR A 138 -4.10 12.46 3.49
CA THR A 138 -4.33 12.53 4.94
C THR A 138 -3.06 12.89 5.69
N PHE A 139 -1.91 12.31 5.34
CA PHE A 139 -0.63 12.65 5.95
C PHE A 139 -0.27 14.12 5.77
N GLU A 140 -0.37 14.66 4.55
CA GLU A 140 -0.06 16.07 4.29
C GLU A 140 -1.08 17.02 4.94
N LEU A 141 -2.37 16.63 5.00
CA LEU A 141 -3.40 17.40 5.68
C LEU A 141 -3.13 17.49 7.19
N VAL A 142 -2.87 16.37 7.84
CA VAL A 142 -2.52 16.32 9.27
C VAL A 142 -1.25 17.11 9.54
N GLY A 143 -0.23 16.98 8.68
CA GLY A 143 1.00 17.76 8.77
C GLY A 143 0.76 19.28 8.68
N LYS A 144 -0.12 19.72 7.76
CA LYS A 144 -0.49 21.15 7.64
C LYS A 144 -1.28 21.65 8.85
N LEU A 145 -2.21 20.85 9.37
CA LEU A 145 -2.99 21.19 10.56
C LEU A 145 -2.10 21.28 11.81
N GLY A 146 -1.15 20.36 11.96
CA GLY A 146 -0.16 20.39 13.05
C GLY A 146 0.88 21.50 12.91
N ALA A 147 1.19 21.92 11.68
CA ALA A 147 2.08 23.05 11.40
C ALA A 147 1.36 24.41 11.43
N ASN A 148 0.06 24.47 11.73
CA ASN A 148 -0.67 25.73 11.81
C ASN A 148 -0.23 26.51 13.07
N PRO A 149 0.46 27.66 12.93
CA PRO A 149 1.01 28.42 14.05
C PRO A 149 -0.05 29.06 14.95
N SER A 150 -1.35 28.92 14.63
CA SER A 150 -2.43 29.49 15.42
C SER A 150 -2.81 28.69 16.67
N ILE A 151 -2.16 27.55 16.91
CA ILE A 151 -2.37 26.73 18.11
C ILE A 151 -1.02 26.54 18.79
N GLU A 152 -0.57 27.58 19.50
CA GLU A 152 0.49 27.43 20.49
C GLU A 152 -0.12 26.77 21.73
N TRP A 153 0.34 25.55 22.02
CA TRP A 153 0.15 24.95 23.33
C TRP A 153 1.01 25.72 24.33
N THR A 154 0.38 26.34 25.31
CA THR A 154 1.12 26.89 26.45
C THR A 154 1.60 25.77 27.36
N ASP A 155 2.68 26.00 28.10
CA ASP A 155 3.26 25.04 29.04
C ASP A 155 2.27 24.59 30.15
N ASP A 156 1.14 25.30 30.32
CA ASP A 156 0.05 24.99 31.24
C ASP A 156 -1.12 24.20 30.60
N GLY A 157 -0.98 23.73 29.36
CA GLY A 157 -1.96 22.89 28.68
C GLY A 157 -3.22 23.61 28.16
N ARG A 158 -3.17 24.94 28.05
CA ARG A 158 -4.28 25.76 27.54
C ARG A 158 -4.05 26.14 26.06
N LEU A 159 -5.14 26.40 25.36
CA LEU A 159 -5.12 26.93 24.00
C LEU A 159 -4.95 28.46 24.05
N ARG A 160 -3.87 29.00 23.49
CA ARG A 160 -3.76 30.44 23.24
C ARG A 160 -4.24 30.79 21.83
N PRO A 161 -5.03 31.88 21.65
CA PRO A 161 -5.30 32.40 20.32
C PRO A 161 -4.00 32.96 19.69
N PRO A 162 -3.89 32.97 18.35
CA PRO A 162 -2.70 33.42 17.64
C PRO A 162 -2.27 34.83 18.03
N SER A 163 -0.96 35.00 18.28
CA SER A 163 -0.34 36.26 18.74
C SER A 163 -0.37 37.41 17.71
N SER A 164 -0.98 37.23 16.53
CA SER A 164 -0.97 38.21 15.44
C SER A 164 -2.00 39.34 15.53
N ALA A 165 -2.77 39.46 16.62
CA ALA A 165 -3.73 40.56 16.81
C ALA A 165 -3.15 41.81 17.51
N ALA A 166 -1.86 41.82 17.90
CA ALA A 166 -1.30 42.89 18.72
C ALA A 166 -0.56 44.02 17.96
N HIS A 167 -0.46 43.95 16.62
CA HIS A 167 0.21 44.99 15.83
C HIS A 167 -0.67 45.55 14.70
N VAL A 168 -1.80 46.14 15.08
CA VAL A 168 -2.33 47.31 14.36
C VAL A 168 -2.59 48.39 15.41
N LYS A 169 -1.51 49.08 15.80
CA LYS A 169 -1.60 50.35 16.53
C LYS A 169 -1.15 51.47 15.60
N ARG A 170 -2.14 52.32 15.31
CA ARG A 170 -2.12 53.71 14.84
C ARG A 170 -1.81 53.96 13.37
#